data_AF-A0A933VXR1-F1
#
_entry.id   AF-A0A933VXR1-F1
#
_cell.length_a   1.000
_cell.length_b   1.000
_cell.length_c   1.000
_cell.angle_alpha   90.00
_cell.angle_beta   90.00
_cell.angle_gamma   90.00
#
_symmetry.space_group_name_H-M   'P 1'
#
loop_
_entity.id
_entity.type
_entity.pdbx_description
1 polymer ?
#
loop_
_entity_poly.entity_id
_entity_poly.type
_entity_poly.pdbx_seq_one_letter_code
_entity_poly.pdbx_strand_id
1 'polypeptide(L)'
;MNETRGASILHPIFAVTSAMLVFSLLGTAYGLSSNLGSTIAARTESVYRYHFKSTKQGCEACHRGAKDKDFRLQSKESDVCYKCHARVDDAAWAHGPVGIGQCSVCHDPHGSEASEFLVRKREKLCTYCHEENGLQKHVAAVHSNDCTSCHDPHSSENNSLLRH
;
A
#
# COMPACT_ATOMS: atom_id res chain seq x y z
N MET A 1 -14.12 79.02 -21.58
CA MET A 1 -12.72 79.47 -21.64
C MET A 1 -12.44 80.15 -20.31
N ASN A 2 -11.28 79.88 -19.71
CA ASN A 2 -10.78 80.39 -18.42
C ASN A 2 -11.44 79.80 -17.16
N GLU A 3 -10.68 79.01 -16.39
CA GLU A 3 -9.76 79.44 -15.28
C GLU A 3 -10.58 79.69 -14.00
N THR A 4 -10.24 79.32 -12.78
CA THR A 4 -9.06 78.74 -12.12
C THR A 4 -9.45 78.57 -10.65
N ARG A 5 -8.80 77.61 -9.95
CA ARG A 5 -8.35 77.67 -8.53
C ARG A 5 -9.42 77.90 -7.45
N GLY A 6 -9.55 77.04 -6.46
CA GLY A 6 -8.48 76.66 -5.53
C GLY A 6 -8.62 77.49 -4.25
N ALA A 7 -9.46 77.01 -3.33
CA ALA A 7 -9.72 77.51 -1.99
C ALA A 7 -9.98 76.26 -1.13
N SER A 8 -9.70 76.15 0.16
CA SER A 8 -9.06 77.01 1.13
C SER A 8 -9.10 76.20 2.44
N ILE A 9 -8.02 76.29 3.22
CA ILE A 9 -8.08 76.59 4.67
C ILE A 9 -8.69 75.53 5.60
N LEU A 10 -7.80 74.92 6.38
CA LEU A 10 -7.75 74.81 7.85
C LEU A 10 -9.02 74.51 8.68
N HIS A 11 -8.71 73.80 9.79
CA HIS A 11 -9.38 73.69 11.10
C HIS A 11 -10.20 72.41 11.32
N PRO A 12 -10.43 71.99 12.57
CA PRO A 12 -9.54 72.01 13.73
C PRO A 12 -9.58 70.70 14.55
N ILE A 13 -8.66 70.67 15.52
CA ILE A 13 -8.54 69.80 16.68
C ILE A 13 -9.84 69.72 17.49
N PHE A 14 -10.34 68.52 17.80
CA PHE A 14 -11.04 68.15 19.05
C PHE A 14 -10.95 66.61 19.19
N ALA A 15 -10.13 66.13 20.11
CA ALA A 15 -10.49 65.76 21.48
C ALA A 15 -11.13 64.35 21.57
N VAL A 16 -10.34 63.49 22.19
CA VAL A 16 -10.51 62.07 22.47
C VAL A 16 -11.56 61.88 23.57
N THR A 17 -12.49 60.92 23.44
CA THR A 17 -12.97 60.10 24.57
C THR A 17 -13.61 58.79 24.10
N SER A 18 -13.25 57.73 24.81
CA SER A 18 -13.67 56.33 24.75
C SER A 18 -15.18 56.07 24.70
N ALA A 19 -15.59 55.06 23.93
CA ALA A 19 -16.68 54.16 24.30
C ALA A 19 -16.62 52.87 23.45
N MET A 20 -16.55 51.74 24.12
CA MET A 20 -16.65 50.40 23.54
C MET A 20 -18.09 50.13 23.08
N LEU A 21 -18.26 49.69 21.83
CA LEU A 21 -19.48 49.03 21.37
C LEU A 21 -19.13 47.86 20.44
N VAL A 22 -19.31 46.66 20.99
CA VAL A 22 -19.92 45.45 20.38
C VAL A 22 -19.97 45.37 18.85
N PHE A 23 -19.08 44.54 18.28
CA PHE A 23 -19.26 43.93 16.96
C PHE A 23 -19.77 42.49 17.13
N SER A 24 -21.10 42.34 17.13
CA SER A 24 -21.76 41.10 16.72
C SER A 24 -22.20 41.31 15.29
N LEU A 25 -21.78 40.45 14.36
CA LEU A 25 -22.59 39.93 13.25
C LEU A 25 -21.74 39.02 12.34
N LEU A 26 -22.24 37.79 12.18
CA LEU A 26 -22.11 36.88 11.02
C LEU A 26 -20.91 35.92 10.98
N GLY A 27 -21.12 34.77 11.63
CA GLY A 27 -20.42 33.52 11.37
C GLY A 27 -21.24 32.35 11.90
N THR A 28 -22.27 31.96 11.16
CA THR A 28 -23.25 30.92 11.49
C THR A 28 -22.61 29.56 11.77
N ALA A 29 -22.69 29.12 13.03
CA ALA A 29 -22.56 27.71 13.40
C ALA A 29 -23.93 27.01 13.23
N TYR A 30 -24.09 26.29 12.13
CA TYR A 30 -25.08 25.22 12.00
C TYR A 30 -24.32 23.93 11.71
N GLY A 31 -24.49 22.96 12.61
CA GLY A 31 -23.77 21.69 12.57
C GLY A 31 -24.32 20.70 11.54
N LEU A 32 -23.49 19.69 11.25
CA LEU A 32 -23.96 18.34 11.04
C LEU A 32 -22.92 17.36 11.58
N SER A 33 -23.36 16.58 12.56
CA SER A 33 -22.70 15.36 13.01
C SER A 33 -22.78 14.32 11.88
N SER A 34 -21.65 13.74 11.51
CA SER A 34 -21.59 12.35 11.04
C SER A 34 -20.16 11.83 11.14
N ASN A 35 -20.05 10.66 11.76
CA ASN A 35 -18.90 9.75 11.70
C ASN A 35 -18.08 9.90 10.40
N LEU A 36 -16.84 10.39 10.50
CA LEU A 36 -15.79 9.98 9.58
C LEU A 36 -14.77 9.23 10.42
N GLY A 37 -15.00 7.93 10.53
CA GLY A 37 -14.11 7.00 11.21
C GLY A 37 -12.69 7.17 10.71
N SER A 38 -11.75 6.87 11.60
CA SER A 38 -10.41 6.36 11.33
C SER A 38 -10.09 6.21 9.84
N THR A 39 -9.80 7.32 9.15
CA THR A 39 -9.20 7.19 7.84
C THR A 39 -7.74 6.94 8.11
N ILE A 40 -7.38 5.73 7.72
CA ILE A 40 -6.08 5.09 7.70
C ILE A 40 -5.15 5.87 6.74
N ALA A 41 -5.02 7.18 6.93
CA ALA A 41 -4.35 8.09 5.99
C ALA A 41 -2.84 8.21 6.23
N ALA A 42 -2.30 7.53 7.24
CA ALA A 42 -0.88 7.60 7.59
C ALA A 42 -0.17 6.24 7.69
N ARG A 43 -0.85 5.12 7.32
CA ARG A 43 -0.25 3.78 7.42
C ARG A 43 0.08 3.12 6.08
N THR A 44 -0.18 3.78 4.95
CA THR A 44 -0.16 3.11 3.62
C THR A 44 0.87 3.68 2.63
N GLU A 45 1.88 4.44 3.08
CA GLU A 45 2.88 5.03 2.15
C GLU A 45 4.21 4.24 2.09
N SER A 46 4.52 3.40 3.10
CA SER A 46 5.85 2.77 3.20
C SER A 46 5.98 1.38 2.58
N VAL A 47 4.89 0.63 2.45
CA VAL A 47 4.94 -0.76 1.92
C VAL A 47 4.96 -0.78 0.38
N TYR A 48 4.51 0.30 -0.26
CA TYR A 48 4.22 0.35 -1.70
C TYR A 48 5.31 1.00 -2.58
N ARG A 49 6.43 1.45 -2.02
CA ARG A 49 7.32 2.37 -2.76
C ARG A 49 8.08 1.72 -3.93
N TYR A 50 8.22 0.39 -4.01
CA TYR A 50 9.22 -0.23 -4.91
C TYR A 50 8.74 -1.21 -5.99
N HIS A 51 7.54 -1.81 -5.92
CA HIS A 51 7.10 -2.77 -6.97
C HIS A 51 6.22 -2.14 -8.06
N PHE A 52 5.54 -1.03 -7.79
CA PHE A 52 4.59 -0.42 -8.75
C PHE A 52 4.69 1.10 -8.94
N LYS A 53 5.48 1.84 -8.14
CA LYS A 53 5.70 3.27 -8.38
C LYS A 53 6.77 3.55 -9.45
N SER A 54 7.62 2.58 -9.79
CA SER A 54 8.85 2.78 -10.58
C SER A 54 8.93 2.00 -11.89
N THR A 55 8.07 1.01 -12.15
CA THR A 55 8.06 0.33 -13.46
C THR A 55 7.28 1.20 -14.44
N LYS A 56 8.01 1.86 -15.35
CA LYS A 56 7.45 2.50 -16.56
C LYS A 56 6.64 1.53 -17.46
N GLN A 57 6.50 0.27 -17.07
CA GLN A 57 6.03 -0.84 -17.89
C GLN A 57 4.49 -0.93 -17.93
N GLY A 58 3.79 -0.23 -17.02
CA GLY A 58 2.33 -0.15 -17.04
C GLY A 58 1.62 -1.49 -16.75
N CYS A 59 0.30 -1.51 -16.92
CA CYS A 59 -0.51 -2.73 -16.79
C CYS A 59 -0.10 -3.77 -17.85
N GLU A 60 0.42 -3.30 -18.96
CA GLU A 60 0.92 -4.06 -20.10
C GLU A 60 2.24 -4.78 -19.80
N ALA A 61 2.81 -4.65 -18.60
CA ALA A 61 3.90 -5.54 -18.17
C ALA A 61 3.40 -6.99 -18.01
N CYS A 62 2.17 -7.12 -17.49
CA CYS A 62 1.59 -8.40 -17.09
C CYS A 62 0.34 -8.76 -17.89
N HIS A 63 -0.45 -7.75 -18.25
CA HIS A 63 -1.75 -7.91 -18.89
C HIS A 63 -1.71 -7.56 -20.38
N ARG A 64 -2.69 -8.09 -21.13
CA ARG A 64 -3.04 -7.69 -22.50
C ARG A 64 -4.53 -7.35 -22.56
N GLY A 65 -4.93 -6.61 -23.59
CA GLY A 65 -6.34 -6.21 -23.77
C GLY A 65 -6.81 -5.14 -22.78
N ALA A 66 -5.92 -4.29 -22.26
CA ALA A 66 -6.26 -3.24 -21.31
C ALA A 66 -7.26 -2.22 -21.89
N LYS A 67 -7.17 -1.93 -23.20
CA LYS A 67 -8.12 -1.06 -23.92
C LYS A 67 -9.55 -1.63 -23.93
N ASP A 68 -9.68 -2.95 -23.89
CA ASP A 68 -10.93 -3.68 -23.95
C ASP A 68 -11.40 -4.14 -22.56
N LYS A 69 -10.69 -3.73 -21.48
CA LYS A 69 -10.92 -4.16 -20.10
C LYS A 69 -10.89 -5.68 -19.88
N ASP A 70 -10.21 -6.42 -20.76
CA ASP A 70 -10.11 -7.89 -20.71
C ASP A 70 -9.02 -8.37 -19.73
N PHE A 71 -7.98 -7.55 -19.51
CA PHE A 71 -6.90 -7.75 -18.51
C PHE A 71 -6.37 -9.18 -18.39
N ARG A 72 -6.31 -9.94 -19.48
CA ARG A 72 -5.76 -11.30 -19.45
C ARG A 72 -4.26 -11.24 -19.26
N LEU A 73 -3.68 -12.24 -18.62
CA LEU A 73 -2.23 -12.37 -18.58
C LEU A 73 -1.66 -12.54 -20.01
N GLN A 74 -0.48 -11.98 -20.21
CA GLN A 74 0.24 -12.07 -21.49
C GLN A 74 0.70 -13.49 -21.82
N SER A 75 1.01 -14.26 -20.78
CA SER A 75 1.52 -15.63 -20.86
C SER A 75 1.06 -16.40 -19.63
N LYS A 76 1.63 -17.59 -19.37
CA LYS A 76 1.45 -18.24 -18.08
C LYS A 76 1.93 -17.31 -16.96
N GLU A 77 1.36 -17.50 -15.79
CA GLU A 77 1.61 -16.65 -14.64
C GLU A 77 3.10 -16.57 -14.27
N SER A 78 3.75 -17.73 -14.06
CA SER A 78 5.19 -17.79 -13.81
C SER A 78 6.02 -17.12 -14.90
N ASP A 79 5.66 -17.30 -16.18
CA ASP A 79 6.38 -16.66 -17.29
C ASP A 79 6.30 -15.13 -17.20
N VAL A 80 5.16 -14.57 -16.76
CA VAL A 80 5.02 -13.12 -16.55
C VAL A 80 5.91 -12.67 -15.40
N CYS A 81 5.94 -13.41 -14.29
CA CYS A 81 6.76 -13.10 -13.12
C CYS A 81 8.26 -13.15 -13.47
N TYR A 82 8.71 -14.21 -14.15
CA TYR A 82 10.10 -14.45 -14.49
C TYR A 82 10.64 -13.57 -15.62
N LYS A 83 9.81 -12.74 -16.27
CA LYS A 83 10.31 -11.66 -17.15
C LYS A 83 11.22 -10.69 -16.40
N CYS A 84 10.97 -10.48 -15.11
CA CYS A 84 11.69 -9.54 -14.27
C CYS A 84 12.31 -10.21 -13.03
N HIS A 85 11.66 -11.23 -12.48
CA HIS A 85 12.15 -11.95 -11.31
C HIS A 85 13.08 -13.10 -11.70
N ALA A 86 14.11 -13.33 -10.89
CA ALA A 86 14.91 -14.52 -11.01
C ALA A 86 14.05 -15.77 -10.80
N ARG A 87 14.46 -16.87 -11.43
CA ARG A 87 13.83 -18.16 -11.18
C ARG A 87 14.12 -18.61 -9.75
N VAL A 88 13.11 -19.21 -9.14
CA VAL A 88 13.16 -19.75 -7.77
C VAL A 88 12.60 -21.17 -7.73
N ASP A 89 12.44 -21.77 -8.90
CA ASP A 89 11.84 -23.09 -9.16
C ASP A 89 12.86 -24.10 -9.70
N ASP A 90 14.15 -23.80 -9.59
CA ASP A 90 15.25 -24.51 -10.25
C ASP A 90 16.06 -25.45 -9.33
N ALA A 91 15.86 -25.39 -8.02
CA ALA A 91 16.47 -26.34 -7.09
C ALA A 91 15.82 -27.73 -7.16
N ALA A 92 16.49 -28.75 -6.61
CA ALA A 92 16.03 -30.14 -6.64
C ALA A 92 14.61 -30.36 -6.09
N TRP A 93 14.20 -29.57 -5.10
CA TRP A 93 12.87 -29.61 -4.49
C TRP A 93 12.19 -28.25 -4.60
N ALA A 94 11.33 -28.09 -5.60
CA ALA A 94 10.44 -26.93 -5.69
C ALA A 94 9.18 -27.13 -4.84
N HIS A 95 8.75 -26.08 -4.14
CA HIS A 95 7.49 -26.08 -3.42
C HIS A 95 6.32 -26.17 -4.40
N GLY A 96 5.27 -26.93 -4.04
CA GLY A 96 4.18 -27.30 -4.95
C GLY A 96 3.63 -26.15 -5.82
N PRO A 97 3.14 -25.04 -5.23
CA PRO A 97 2.64 -23.90 -5.99
C PRO A 97 3.70 -23.26 -6.91
N VAL A 98 4.96 -23.20 -6.47
CA VAL A 98 6.06 -22.65 -7.26
C VAL A 98 6.42 -23.56 -8.43
N GLY A 99 6.50 -24.87 -8.21
CA GLY A 99 6.80 -25.86 -9.25
C GLY A 99 5.75 -25.93 -10.36
N ILE A 100 4.51 -25.48 -10.10
CA ILE A 100 3.45 -25.35 -11.11
C ILE A 100 3.22 -23.91 -11.59
N GLY A 101 4.03 -22.96 -11.11
CA GLY A 101 4.01 -21.57 -11.55
C GLY A 101 2.84 -20.72 -11.05
N GLN A 102 2.28 -21.06 -9.89
CA GLN A 102 1.19 -20.32 -9.23
C GLN A 102 1.74 -19.41 -8.12
N CYS A 103 2.40 -18.34 -8.52
CA CYS A 103 2.99 -17.35 -7.63
C CYS A 103 1.91 -16.63 -6.80
N SER A 104 0.72 -16.43 -7.37
CA SER A 104 -0.38 -15.62 -6.82
C SER A 104 -1.17 -16.33 -5.72
N VAL A 105 -0.90 -17.62 -5.51
CA VAL A 105 -1.44 -18.36 -4.36
C VAL A 105 -0.83 -17.82 -3.06
N CYS A 106 0.39 -17.30 -3.12
CA CYS A 106 1.11 -16.74 -1.98
C CYS A 106 1.30 -15.23 -2.06
N HIS A 107 1.50 -14.67 -3.26
CA HIS A 107 1.73 -13.23 -3.46
C HIS A 107 0.55 -12.53 -4.13
N ASP A 108 0.32 -11.27 -3.81
CA ASP A 108 -0.63 -10.40 -4.50
C ASP A 108 0.12 -9.50 -5.49
N PRO A 109 0.04 -9.76 -6.80
CA PRO A 109 0.70 -8.95 -7.82
C PRO A 109 0.06 -7.57 -8.00
N HIS A 110 -1.07 -7.25 -7.35
CA HIS A 110 -1.63 -5.90 -7.30
C HIS A 110 -1.27 -5.16 -6.00
N GLY A 111 -0.56 -5.83 -5.10
CA GLY A 111 -0.13 -5.29 -3.82
C GLY A 111 -0.93 -5.85 -2.64
N SER A 112 -0.27 -5.95 -1.49
CA SER A 112 -0.84 -6.39 -0.22
C SER A 112 -0.22 -5.59 0.92
N GLU A 113 -0.98 -5.43 1.99
CA GLU A 113 -0.52 -4.84 3.25
C GLU A 113 0.42 -5.79 4.03
N ALA A 114 0.45 -7.07 3.69
CA ALA A 114 1.42 -8.00 4.26
C ALA A 114 2.80 -7.77 3.64
N SER A 115 3.85 -8.10 4.40
CA SER A 115 5.21 -8.06 3.92
C SER A 115 5.38 -8.93 2.67
N GLU A 116 6.31 -8.56 1.78
CA GLU A 116 6.60 -9.28 0.52
C GLU A 116 5.38 -9.50 -0.39
N PHE A 117 4.37 -8.65 -0.24
CA PHE A 117 3.09 -8.74 -0.96
C PHE A 117 2.35 -10.05 -0.71
N LEU A 118 2.47 -10.67 0.46
CA LEU A 118 1.79 -11.94 0.70
C LEU A 118 0.27 -11.77 0.77
N VAL A 119 -0.51 -12.73 0.27
CA VAL A 119 -1.98 -12.72 0.35
C VAL A 119 -2.50 -12.89 1.79
N ARG A 120 -1.63 -13.32 2.70
CA ARG A 120 -1.87 -13.49 4.14
C ARG A 120 -0.59 -13.14 4.91
N LYS A 121 -0.71 -12.87 6.21
CA LYS A 121 0.48 -12.81 7.08
C LYS A 121 1.23 -14.13 7.07
N ARG A 122 2.56 -14.07 7.11
CA ARG A 122 3.45 -15.23 6.98
C ARG A 122 3.08 -16.37 7.93
N GLU A 123 2.75 -16.06 9.19
CA GLU A 123 2.42 -17.06 10.22
C GLU A 123 1.12 -17.82 9.93
N LYS A 124 0.25 -17.27 9.06
CA LYS A 124 -1.03 -17.87 8.67
C LYS A 124 -1.07 -18.32 7.21
N LEU A 125 -0.05 -17.99 6.43
CA LEU A 125 0.02 -18.38 5.03
C LEU A 125 0.27 -19.88 4.90
N CYS A 126 1.25 -20.41 5.62
CA CYS A 126 1.64 -21.82 5.53
C CYS A 126 0.53 -22.75 6.06
N THR A 127 -0.09 -22.38 7.18
CA THR A 127 -1.15 -23.17 7.81
C THR A 127 -2.50 -23.08 7.12
N TYR A 128 -2.60 -22.27 6.06
CA TYR A 128 -3.80 -22.25 5.22
C TYR A 128 -4.01 -23.58 4.49
N CYS A 129 -2.91 -24.23 4.08
CA CYS A 129 -2.95 -25.53 3.40
C CYS A 129 -2.30 -26.65 4.23
N HIS A 130 -1.22 -26.35 4.95
CA HIS A 130 -0.52 -27.37 5.73
C HIS A 130 -1.13 -27.50 7.12
N GLU A 131 -1.65 -28.69 7.43
CA GLU A 131 -2.32 -28.92 8.70
C GLU A 131 -1.43 -28.56 9.90
N GLU A 132 -2.02 -27.71 10.72
CA GLU A 132 -1.39 -27.04 11.83
C GLU A 132 -0.84 -28.05 12.87
N ASN A 133 -1.52 -29.18 13.08
CA ASN A 133 -1.13 -30.23 14.02
C ASN A 133 0.20 -30.96 13.70
N GLY A 134 0.55 -31.07 12.41
CA GLY A 134 1.79 -31.70 11.96
C GLY A 134 2.98 -30.73 12.03
N LEU A 135 2.78 -29.50 11.58
CA LEU A 135 3.82 -28.46 11.58
C LEU A 135 4.08 -27.88 12.98
N GLN A 136 3.06 -27.74 13.83
CA GLN A 136 3.23 -27.10 15.13
C GLN A 136 3.94 -27.94 16.16
N LYS A 137 3.80 -29.27 16.12
CA LYS A 137 4.62 -30.14 16.97
C LYS A 137 6.12 -29.99 16.64
N HIS A 138 6.44 -29.79 15.37
CA HIS A 138 7.80 -29.52 14.90
C HIS A 138 8.27 -28.12 15.32
N VAL A 139 7.47 -27.08 15.08
CA VAL A 139 7.78 -25.68 15.40
C VAL A 139 7.87 -25.41 16.91
N ALA A 140 6.96 -25.96 17.71
CA ALA A 140 6.93 -25.77 19.16
C ALA A 140 8.16 -26.38 19.84
N ALA A 141 8.73 -27.44 19.27
CA ALA A 141 9.99 -28.02 19.75
C ALA A 141 11.21 -27.11 19.49
N VAL A 142 11.11 -26.20 18.51
CA VAL A 142 12.20 -25.33 18.04
C VAL A 142 11.98 -23.85 18.44
N HIS A 143 10.89 -23.53 19.14
CA HIS A 143 10.54 -22.18 19.63
C HIS A 143 10.49 -21.09 18.54
N SER A 144 10.05 -21.40 17.31
CA SER A 144 9.94 -20.41 16.24
C SER A 144 8.62 -20.52 15.47
N ASN A 145 7.73 -19.53 15.62
CA ASN A 145 6.54 -19.41 14.76
C ASN A 145 6.86 -18.93 13.33
N ASP A 146 8.14 -18.85 12.96
CA ASP A 146 8.60 -18.49 11.63
C ASP A 146 9.12 -19.72 10.87
N CYS A 147 8.27 -20.25 10.00
CA CYS A 147 8.60 -21.38 9.12
C CYS A 147 9.79 -21.07 8.21
N THR A 148 9.98 -19.81 7.82
CA THR A 148 10.98 -19.43 6.82
C THR A 148 12.39 -19.29 7.37
N SER A 149 12.55 -19.36 8.69
CA SER A 149 13.85 -19.41 9.36
C SER A 149 14.66 -20.66 8.98
N CYS A 150 13.96 -21.78 8.76
CA CYS A 150 14.56 -23.06 8.38
C CYS A 150 14.17 -23.49 6.96
N HIS A 151 12.97 -23.14 6.49
CA HIS A 151 12.46 -23.55 5.18
C HIS A 151 12.55 -22.43 4.14
N ASP A 152 12.89 -22.79 2.91
CA ASP A 152 12.69 -21.93 1.75
C ASP A 152 11.27 -22.11 1.20
N PRO A 153 10.45 -21.05 1.13
CA PRO A 153 9.07 -21.18 0.65
C PRO A 153 8.96 -21.42 -0.86
N HIS A 154 10.06 -21.28 -1.61
CA HIS A 154 10.10 -21.47 -3.05
C HIS A 154 10.74 -22.79 -3.44
N SER A 155 12.01 -23.00 -3.09
CA SER A 155 12.73 -24.22 -3.44
C SER A 155 14.00 -24.42 -2.61
N SER A 156 14.46 -25.67 -2.50
CA SER A 156 15.75 -26.02 -1.89
C SER A 156 16.36 -27.27 -2.52
N GLU A 157 17.67 -27.42 -2.37
CA GLU A 157 18.39 -28.67 -2.65
C GLU A 157 18.04 -29.78 -1.67
N ASN A 158 17.56 -29.44 -0.46
CA ASN A 158 17.22 -30.39 0.57
C ASN A 158 15.71 -30.70 0.59
N ASN A 159 15.38 -31.95 0.92
CA ASN A 159 14.00 -32.37 1.12
C ASN A 159 13.29 -31.54 2.20
N SER A 160 11.97 -31.45 2.13
CA SER A 160 11.13 -30.60 2.97
C SER A 160 11.51 -29.12 2.88
N LEU A 161 12.20 -28.70 1.81
CA LEU A 161 12.59 -27.31 1.54
C LEU A 161 13.54 -26.70 2.59
N LEU A 162 14.36 -27.50 3.25
CA LEU A 162 15.28 -27.00 4.29
C LEU A 162 16.41 -26.16 3.69
N ARG A 163 16.74 -25.03 4.28
CA ARG A 163 17.79 -24.12 3.77
C ARG A 163 19.22 -24.67 3.88
N HIS A 164 19.47 -25.59 4.81
CA HIS A 164 20.78 -26.17 5.11
C HIS A 164 20.61 -27.57 5.72
#